data_AF-A0A2S2Q6R9-F1
#
_entry.id   AF-A0A2S2Q6R9-F1
#
_cell.length_a   1.000
_cell.length_b   1.000
_cell.length_c   1.000
_cell.angle_alpha   90.00
_cell.angle_beta   90.00
_cell.angle_gamma   90.00
#
_symmetry.space_group_name_H-M   'P 1'
#
loop_
_entity.id
_entity.type
_entity.pdbx_description
1 polymer ?
#
loop_
_entity_poly.entity_id
_entity_poly.type
_entity_poly.pdbx_seq_one_letter_code
_entity_poly.pdbx_strand_id
1 'polypeptide(L)'
;MWEDVTVAYKMVIVMNTGLNMGIGKIASQAAHAALGLYEVIKERADLSNDLSIWNENGSRKIVVEAKNTFDLVKLCSAGKLHNLPFFCVHDAGLTEVEPNSFTALAFFGSDDQLKPVTGKLRLLK
;
A
#
# COMPACT_ATOMS: atom_id res chain seq x y z
N MET A 1 18.23 -20.33 22.73
CA MET A 1 17.56 -19.01 22.71
C MET A 1 17.73 -18.46 21.31
N TRP A 2 16.96 -18.96 20.34
CA TRP A 2 16.89 -18.38 19.00
C TRP A 2 15.41 -18.31 18.68
N GLU A 3 14.84 -17.12 18.90
CA GLU A 3 13.53 -16.86 18.34
C GLU A 3 13.73 -16.81 16.83
N ASP A 4 13.10 -17.75 16.14
CA ASP A 4 12.86 -17.70 14.71
C ASP A 4 11.85 -16.57 14.46
N VAL A 5 12.23 -15.32 14.75
CA VAL A 5 11.44 -14.15 14.39
C VAL A 5 11.79 -13.82 12.95
N THR A 6 11.26 -14.63 12.03
CA THR A 6 11.13 -14.16 10.65
C THR A 6 10.27 -12.90 10.70
N VAL A 7 10.91 -11.74 10.56
CA VAL A 7 10.19 -10.46 10.52
C VAL A 7 9.23 -10.53 9.35
N ALA A 8 7.94 -10.63 9.66
CA ALA A 8 6.91 -10.76 8.64
C ALA A 8 6.72 -9.40 7.96
N TYR A 9 7.20 -9.29 6.72
CA TYR A 9 6.91 -8.15 5.86
C TYR A 9 5.49 -8.26 5.29
N LYS A 10 4.88 -7.12 4.99
CA LYS A 10 3.58 -7.05 4.34
C LYS A 10 3.46 -5.81 3.47
N MET A 11 2.49 -5.86 2.56
CA MET A 11 2.05 -4.71 1.81
C MET A 11 0.70 -4.24 2.32
N VAL A 12 0.55 -2.95 2.62
CA VAL A 12 -0.73 -2.35 3.02
C VAL A 12 -1.21 -1.46 1.89
N ILE A 13 -2.39 -1.75 1.35
CA ILE A 13 -3.03 -1.03 0.26
C ILE A 13 -4.18 -0.22 0.86
N VAL A 14 -4.08 1.09 0.81
CA VAL A 14 -5.08 2.04 1.27
C VAL A 14 -5.94 2.47 0.10
N MET A 15 -7.24 2.19 0.16
CA MET A 15 -8.22 2.52 -0.88
C MET A 15 -9.00 3.78 -0.52
N ASN A 16 -9.20 4.69 -1.48
CA ASN A 16 -10.04 5.86 -1.31
C ASN A 16 -11.54 5.50 -1.45
N THR A 17 -12.22 5.27 -0.32
CA THR A 17 -13.64 4.91 -0.34
C THR A 17 -14.55 6.11 -0.61
N GLY A 18 -14.06 7.33 -0.48
CA GLY A 18 -14.82 8.55 -0.81
C GLY A 18 -15.18 8.68 -2.29
N LEU A 19 -14.52 7.92 -3.18
CA LEU A 19 -14.80 7.89 -4.61
C LEU A 19 -15.94 6.93 -4.99
N ASN A 20 -16.49 6.16 -4.04
CA ASN A 20 -17.58 5.19 -4.27
C ASN A 20 -17.35 4.26 -5.48
N MET A 21 -16.10 3.86 -5.70
CA MET A 21 -15.71 2.99 -6.82
C MET A 21 -16.41 1.62 -6.72
N GLY A 22 -16.84 1.07 -7.86
CA GLY A 22 -17.35 -0.30 -7.92
C GLY A 22 -16.28 -1.36 -7.59
N ILE A 23 -16.71 -2.57 -7.22
CA ILE A 23 -15.83 -3.68 -6.80
C ILE A 23 -14.75 -3.99 -7.84
N GLY A 24 -15.11 -4.02 -9.13
CA GLY A 24 -14.14 -4.27 -10.20
C GLY A 24 -13.07 -3.18 -10.30
N LYS A 25 -13.47 -1.91 -10.09
CA LYS A 25 -12.54 -0.78 -10.09
C LYS A 25 -11.63 -0.84 -8.87
N ILE A 26 -12.16 -1.10 -7.68
CA ILE A 26 -11.38 -1.31 -6.44
C ILE A 26 -10.32 -2.39 -6.65
N ALA A 27 -10.70 -3.55 -7.20
CA ALA A 27 -9.78 -4.65 -7.46
C ALA A 27 -8.64 -4.25 -8.43
N SER A 28 -8.99 -3.57 -9.53
CA SER A 28 -7.99 -3.05 -10.48
C SER A 28 -7.03 -2.04 -9.84
N GLN A 29 -7.53 -1.10 -9.05
CA GLN A 29 -6.70 -0.10 -8.37
C GLN A 29 -5.78 -0.73 -7.31
N ALA A 30 -6.27 -1.75 -6.59
CA ALA A 30 -5.45 -2.50 -5.65
C ALA A 30 -4.32 -3.26 -6.37
N ALA A 31 -4.61 -3.87 -7.53
CA ALA A 31 -3.60 -4.53 -8.35
C ALA A 31 -2.55 -3.54 -8.88
N HIS A 32 -2.97 -2.37 -9.37
CA HIS A 32 -2.06 -1.31 -9.80
C HIS A 32 -1.16 -0.82 -8.65
N ALA A 33 -1.74 -0.60 -7.46
CA ALA A 33 -0.98 -0.16 -6.30
C ALA A 33 0.07 -1.20 -5.89
N ALA A 34 -0.31 -2.48 -5.89
CA ALA A 34 0.59 -3.57 -5.54
C ALA A 34 1.74 -3.73 -6.53
N LEU A 35 1.45 -3.72 -7.83
CA LEU A 35 2.46 -3.87 -8.87
C LEU A 35 3.40 -2.67 -8.92
N GLY A 36 2.85 -1.44 -8.86
CA GLY A 36 3.66 -0.22 -8.86
C GLY A 36 4.61 -0.16 -7.66
N LEU A 37 4.15 -0.54 -6.48
CA LEU A 37 5.02 -0.63 -5.31
C LEU A 37 6.05 -1.76 -5.42
N TYR A 38 5.67 -2.91 -5.98
CA TYR A 38 6.60 -4.02 -6.20
C TYR A 38 7.79 -3.60 -7.08
N GLU A 39 7.54 -2.93 -8.20
CA GLU A 39 8.61 -2.43 -9.08
C GLU A 39 9.50 -1.40 -8.35
N VAL A 40 8.90 -0.47 -7.57
CA VAL A 40 9.67 0.49 -6.76
C VAL A 40 10.59 -0.21 -5.76
N ILE A 41 10.15 -1.29 -5.10
CA ILE A 41 10.98 -2.02 -4.13
C ILE A 41 12.04 -2.86 -4.84
N LYS A 42 11.70 -3.46 -5.98
CA LYS A 42 12.61 -4.31 -6.76
C LYS A 42 13.84 -3.54 -7.26
N GLU A 43 13.69 -2.24 -7.53
CA GLU A 43 14.80 -1.34 -7.90
C GLU A 43 15.68 -0.92 -6.71
N ARG A 44 15.25 -1.19 -5.47
CA ARG A 44 15.97 -0.82 -4.24
C ARG A 44 16.80 -1.98 -3.69
N ALA A 45 18.11 -1.90 -3.90
CA ALA A 45 19.06 -2.89 -3.42
C ALA A 45 19.00 -3.10 -1.89
N ASP A 46 18.73 -2.03 -1.13
CA ASP A 46 18.63 -2.07 0.33
C ASP A 46 17.41 -2.85 0.85
N LEU A 47 16.42 -3.13 0.00
CA LEU A 47 15.21 -3.89 0.34
C LEU A 47 15.14 -5.26 -0.32
N SER A 48 16.20 -5.69 -1.03
CA SER A 48 16.19 -6.95 -1.79
C SER A 48 15.91 -8.17 -0.90
N ASN A 49 16.50 -8.22 0.29
CA ASN A 49 16.27 -9.29 1.26
C ASN A 49 14.83 -9.27 1.81
N ASP A 50 14.33 -8.10 2.18
CA ASP A 50 12.96 -7.90 2.68
C ASP A 50 11.92 -8.35 1.64
N LEU A 51 12.17 -8.03 0.37
CA LEU A 51 11.33 -8.45 -0.76
C LEU A 51 11.37 -9.96 -0.97
N SER A 52 12.54 -10.60 -0.86
CA SER A 52 12.67 -12.08 -0.96
C SER A 52 11.87 -12.76 0.13
N ILE A 53 12.04 -12.33 1.39
CA ILE A 53 11.30 -12.86 2.54
C ILE A 53 9.79 -12.68 2.33
N TRP A 54 9.34 -11.52 1.85
CA TRP A 54 7.92 -11.30 1.57
C TRP A 54 7.39 -12.22 0.46
N ASN A 55 8.15 -12.44 -0.61
CA ASN A 55 7.79 -13.33 -1.71
C ASN A 55 7.68 -14.79 -1.24
N GLU A 56 8.65 -15.26 -0.45
CA GLU A 56 8.66 -16.60 0.13
C GLU A 56 7.50 -16.81 1.14
N ASN A 57 7.08 -15.75 1.82
CA ASN A 57 5.96 -15.75 2.75
C ASN A 57 4.59 -15.46 2.09
N GLY A 58 4.44 -15.79 0.81
CA GLY A 58 3.16 -15.73 0.09
C GLY A 58 2.68 -14.31 -0.25
N SER A 59 3.58 -13.33 -0.19
CA SER A 59 3.35 -11.96 -0.64
C SER A 59 2.10 -11.30 0.00
N ARG A 60 2.00 -11.37 1.33
CA ARG A 60 0.85 -10.87 2.12
C ARG A 60 0.49 -9.42 1.78
N LYS A 61 -0.79 -9.19 1.47
CA LYS A 61 -1.39 -7.87 1.21
C LYS A 61 -2.57 -7.65 2.15
N ILE A 62 -2.71 -6.44 2.70
CA ILE A 62 -3.84 -6.04 3.53
C ILE A 62 -4.47 -4.80 2.91
N VAL A 63 -5.77 -4.85 2.64
CA VAL A 63 -6.50 -3.72 2.07
C VAL A 63 -7.25 -2.98 3.18
N VAL A 64 -6.99 -1.69 3.30
CA VAL A 64 -7.58 -0.78 4.29
C VAL A 64 -8.20 0.42 3.60
N GLU A 65 -9.02 1.18 4.32
CA GLU A 65 -9.75 2.32 3.78
C GLU A 65 -9.20 3.67 4.25
N ALA A 66 -9.22 4.66 3.35
CA ALA A 66 -9.14 6.09 3.62
C ALA A 66 -10.40 6.77 3.10
N LYS A 67 -10.89 7.81 3.78
CA LYS A 67 -12.22 8.37 3.49
C LYS A 67 -12.22 9.31 2.28
N ASN A 68 -11.06 9.84 1.90
CA ASN A 68 -10.92 10.84 0.85
C ASN A 68 -9.44 11.01 0.44
N THR A 69 -9.21 11.81 -0.60
CA THR A 69 -7.89 12.16 -1.11
C THR A 69 -6.99 12.84 -0.06
N PHE A 70 -7.56 13.67 0.81
CA PHE A 70 -6.78 14.38 1.83
C PHE A 70 -6.18 13.42 2.87
N ASP A 71 -6.92 12.37 3.25
CA ASP A 71 -6.40 11.30 4.10
C ASP A 71 -5.24 10.55 3.41
N LEU A 72 -5.34 10.28 2.11
CA LEU A 72 -4.23 9.66 1.35
C LEU A 72 -2.99 10.56 1.30
N VAL A 73 -3.15 11.86 1.08
CA VAL A 73 -2.03 12.83 1.06
C VAL A 73 -1.33 12.89 2.43
N LYS A 74 -2.09 12.84 3.53
CA LYS A 74 -1.52 12.75 4.89
C LYS A 74 -0.72 11.47 5.07
N LEU A 75 -1.24 10.34 4.61
CA LEU A 75 -0.55 9.05 4.70
C LEU A 75 0.73 9.04 3.87
N CYS A 76 0.73 9.62 2.65
CA CYS A 76 1.95 9.81 1.87
C CYS A 76 3.00 10.62 2.63
N SER A 77 2.58 11.70 3.28
CA SER A 77 3.47 12.56 4.07
C SER A 77 4.06 11.80 5.28
N ALA A 78 3.24 11.00 5.97
CA ALA A 78 3.69 10.15 7.06
C ALA A 78 4.64 9.04 6.57
N GLY A 79 4.34 8.39 5.45
CA GLY A 79 5.22 7.38 4.84
C GLY A 79 6.59 7.94 4.46
N LYS A 80 6.63 9.14 3.86
CA LYS A 80 7.90 9.86 3.60
C LYS A 80 8.67 10.13 4.89
N LEU A 81 8.00 10.62 5.93
CA LEU A 81 8.61 10.91 7.24
C LEU A 81 9.23 9.65 7.88
N HIS A 82 8.57 8.50 7.72
CA HIS A 82 9.03 7.21 8.24
C HIS A 82 9.94 6.44 7.27
N ASN A 83 10.33 7.04 6.14
CA ASN A 83 11.17 6.42 5.10
C ASN A 83 10.62 5.09 4.56
N LEU A 84 9.29 4.96 4.48
CA LEU A 84 8.63 3.76 3.97
C LEU A 84 8.61 3.77 2.44
N PRO A 85 8.85 2.63 1.77
CA PRO A 85 8.53 2.46 0.36
C PRO A 85 7.02 2.59 0.15
N PHE A 86 6.60 3.42 -0.82
CA PHE A 86 5.20 3.57 -1.16
C PHE A 86 4.98 3.88 -2.65
N PHE A 87 3.77 3.64 -3.12
CA PHE A 87 3.35 3.96 -4.48
C PHE A 87 1.94 4.56 -4.50
N CYS A 88 1.77 5.67 -5.22
CA CYS A 88 0.49 6.37 -5.36
C CYS A 88 -0.15 6.04 -6.71
N VAL A 89 -1.40 5.59 -6.69
CA VAL A 89 -2.18 5.34 -7.89
C VAL A 89 -3.12 6.51 -8.15
N HIS A 90 -3.05 7.05 -9.36
CA HIS A 90 -4.00 8.05 -9.85
C HIS A 90 -4.75 7.45 -11.03
N ASP A 91 -6.06 7.66 -11.10
CA ASP A 91 -6.83 7.19 -12.23
C ASP A 91 -6.55 8.03 -13.47
N ALA A 92 -6.23 7.38 -14.59
CA ALA A 92 -5.97 8.08 -15.86
C ALA A 92 -7.23 8.72 -16.49
N GLY A 93 -8.42 8.54 -15.91
CA GLY A 93 -9.65 9.19 -16.37
C GLY A 93 -10.37 8.47 -17.50
N LEU A 94 -10.17 7.15 -17.62
CA LEU A 94 -10.85 6.31 -18.64
C LEU A 94 -12.11 5.60 -18.08
N THR A 95 -12.56 5.96 -16.87
CA THR A 95 -13.62 5.24 -16.13
C THR A 95 -14.40 6.15 -15.16
N GLU A 96 -15.25 5.54 -14.32
CA GLU A 96 -16.24 6.07 -13.35
C GLU A 96 -15.81 7.19 -12.36
N VAL A 97 -14.56 7.68 -12.38
CA VAL A 97 -14.05 8.73 -11.49
C VAL A 97 -13.38 9.85 -12.28
N GLU A 98 -13.38 11.07 -11.71
CA GLU A 98 -12.73 12.22 -12.34
C GLU A 98 -11.27 11.92 -12.70
N PRO A 99 -10.80 12.32 -13.89
CA PRO A 99 -9.41 12.14 -14.29
C PRO A 99 -8.43 12.65 -13.23
N ASN A 100 -7.35 11.90 -13.01
CA ASN A 100 -6.32 12.14 -11.99
C ASN A 100 -6.79 12.01 -10.53
N SER A 101 -7.94 11.39 -10.27
CA SER A 101 -8.36 11.06 -8.91
C SER A 101 -7.33 10.16 -8.22
N PHE A 102 -6.92 10.51 -6.99
CA PHE A 102 -6.05 9.67 -6.16
C PHE A 102 -6.86 8.51 -5.58
N THR A 103 -6.72 7.33 -6.18
CA THR A 103 -7.59 6.16 -5.93
C THR A 103 -7.05 5.23 -4.85
N ALA A 104 -5.75 4.96 -4.86
CA ALA A 104 -5.13 4.01 -3.94
C ALA A 104 -3.67 4.35 -3.64
N LEU A 105 -3.19 3.94 -2.47
CA LEU A 105 -1.82 4.12 -1.99
C LEU A 105 -1.33 2.80 -1.41
N ALA A 106 -0.14 2.34 -1.75
CA ALA A 106 0.44 1.15 -1.14
C ALA A 106 1.69 1.48 -0.33
N PHE A 107 1.91 0.76 0.78
CA PHE A 107 3.12 0.79 1.61
C PHE A 107 3.70 -0.61 1.79
N PHE A 108 5.01 -0.72 1.98
CA PHE A 108 5.70 -1.96 2.31
C PHE A 108 6.56 -1.82 3.55
N GLY A 109 6.63 -2.89 4.35
CA GLY A 109 7.48 -2.95 5.53
C GLY A 109 7.04 -4.04 6.51
N SER A 110 7.77 -4.14 7.61
CA SER A 110 7.38 -4.94 8.78
C SER A 110 6.17 -4.33 9.51
N ASP A 111 5.58 -5.10 10.42
CA ASP A 111 4.47 -4.61 11.25
C ASP A 111 4.84 -3.35 12.04
N ASP A 112 6.04 -3.30 12.65
CA ASP A 112 6.49 -2.17 13.45
C ASP A 112 6.78 -0.92 12.61
N GLN A 113 7.32 -1.09 11.41
CA GLN A 113 7.55 0.01 10.46
C GLN A 113 6.23 0.62 9.96
N LEU A 114 5.21 -0.22 9.70
CA LEU A 114 3.94 0.21 9.13
C LEU A 114 2.96 0.76 10.18
N LYS A 115 3.03 0.27 11.43
CA LYS A 115 2.09 0.61 12.50
C LYS A 115 1.91 2.12 12.74
N PRO A 116 2.95 2.97 12.74
CA PRO A 116 2.80 4.43 12.89
C PRO A 116 1.97 5.07 11.78
N VAL A 117 1.98 4.52 10.57
CA VAL A 117 1.35 5.09 9.38
C VAL A 117 -0.04 4.50 9.15
N THR A 118 -0.17 3.18 9.18
CA THR A 118 -1.41 2.49 8.76
C THR A 118 -2.13 1.77 9.90
N GLY A 119 -1.56 1.70 11.10
CA GLY A 119 -2.05 0.84 12.19
C GLY A 119 -3.43 1.22 12.76
N LYS A 120 -3.92 2.44 12.49
CA LYS A 120 -5.25 2.92 12.92
C LYS A 120 -6.30 2.85 11.80
N LEU A 121 -5.91 2.46 10.59
CA LEU A 121 -6.83 2.36 9.46
C LEU A 121 -7.67 1.10 9.60
N ARG A 122 -8.92 1.17 9.12
CA ARG A 122 -9.84 0.03 9.14
C ARG A 122 -9.65 -0.81 7.89
N LEU A 123 -9.89 -2.11 8.01
CA LEU A 123 -9.99 -2.99 6.84
C LEU A 123 -11.10 -2.52 5.91
N LEU A 124 -10.82 -2.55 4.61
CA LEU A 124 -11.85 -2.37 3.59
C LEU A 124 -12.81 -3.56 3.65
N LYS A 125 -14.11 -3.28 3.74
CA LYS A 125 -15.18 -4.29 3.80
C LYS A 125 -15.87 -4.43 2.46
#